data_AF-A0A8S3TQJ3-F1
#
_entry.id   AF-A0A8S3TQJ3-F1
#
_cell.length_a   1.000
_cell.length_b   1.000
_cell.length_c   1.000
_cell.angle_alpha   90.00
_cell.angle_beta   90.00
_cell.angle_gamma   90.00
#
_symmetry.space_group_name_H-M   'P 1'
#
loop_
_entity.id
_entity.type
_entity.pdbx_description
1 polymer ?
#
loop_
_entity_poly.entity_id
_entity_poly.type
_entity_poly.pdbx_seq_one_letter_code
_entity_poly.pdbx_strand_id
1 'polypeptide(L)'
;MAEAHSAVAFSFSVTPEGLDVKLNHEALKAVWRSGFRSAKKRVGRMQNQFKNGTYPATPTSWLFIATIVLALKIGGFDPSFGLIESQDQYVAAVFTNQSPAIIHYISCVLYATYLWFAKIIIIKWSLRVLLRYHKWMYEARGPMSLKTKIWIMTVKILGGRKPLLMSYQFSLPKLFVPSVKETVNKYLRSVKPLMEDEKYQRMEKLSKEFQEGAGKKFNRYLVLKSWWATNYVSDWWEDYVYLSGRSPIMVNSNFYAIVSVTVCKV
;
A
#
# COMPACT_ATOMS: atom_id res chain seq x y z
N MET A 1 7.99 -4.36 -38.16
CA MET A 1 9.47 -4.50 -38.18
C MET A 1 10.19 -3.22 -38.64
N ALA A 2 9.63 -2.39 -39.53
CA ALA A 2 10.28 -1.15 -40.00
C ALA A 2 10.56 -0.10 -38.90
N GLU A 3 9.69 0.05 -37.90
CA GLU A 3 9.85 1.05 -36.82
C GLU A 3 11.02 0.75 -35.86
N ALA A 4 11.45 -0.51 -35.76
CA ALA A 4 12.54 -0.90 -34.88
C ALA A 4 13.90 -0.45 -35.43
N HIS A 5 14.07 -0.41 -36.75
CA HIS A 5 15.30 0.07 -37.39
C HIS A 5 15.47 1.59 -37.25
N SER A 6 14.38 2.37 -37.22
CA SER A 6 14.41 3.82 -36.97
C SER A 6 14.74 4.19 -35.51
N ALA A 7 14.69 3.24 -34.58
CA ALA A 7 14.96 3.48 -33.15
C ALA A 7 16.44 3.30 -32.76
N VAL A 8 17.30 2.88 -33.69
CA VAL A 8 18.71 2.64 -33.42
C VAL A 8 19.48 3.96 -33.41
N ALA A 9 19.85 4.43 -32.22
CA ALA A 9 20.59 5.70 -32.04
C ALA A 9 22.04 5.65 -32.54
N PHE A 10 22.61 4.45 -32.62
CA PHE A 10 23.98 4.20 -33.08
C PHE A 10 23.98 2.99 -34.01
N SER A 11 24.31 3.19 -35.29
CA SER A 11 24.59 2.07 -36.21
C SER A 11 26.09 2.04 -36.51
N PHE A 12 26.71 0.91 -36.19
CA PHE A 12 28.11 0.63 -36.50
C PHE A 12 28.17 -0.28 -37.72
N SER A 13 28.84 0.14 -38.78
CA SER A 13 29.15 -0.71 -39.94
C SER A 13 30.65 -0.78 -40.14
N VAL A 14 31.21 -2.00 -40.13
CA VAL A 14 32.64 -2.22 -40.42
C VAL A 14 32.79 -2.32 -41.94
N THR A 15 33.49 -1.37 -42.53
CA THR A 15 33.82 -1.36 -43.97
C THR A 15 35.31 -1.66 -44.17
N PRO A 16 35.74 -2.14 -45.36
CA PRO A 16 37.17 -2.38 -45.64
C PRO A 16 38.06 -1.15 -45.46
N GLU A 17 37.47 0.05 -45.49
CA GLU A 17 38.15 1.34 -45.31
C GLU A 17 38.18 1.81 -43.84
N GLY A 18 37.47 1.13 -42.93
CA GLY A 18 37.42 1.45 -41.50
C GLY A 18 36.03 1.30 -40.86
N LEU A 19 35.93 1.74 -39.60
CA LEU A 19 34.69 1.74 -38.81
C LEU A 19 33.83 2.96 -39.18
N ASP A 20 32.68 2.77 -39.82
CA ASP A 20 31.70 3.84 -40.08
C ASP A 20 30.64 3.87 -38.97
N VAL A 21 30.52 5.02 -38.30
CA VAL A 21 29.61 5.25 -37.17
C VAL A 21 28.58 6.30 -37.58
N LYS A 22 27.35 5.86 -37.87
CA LYS A 22 26.24 6.79 -38.16
C LYS A 22 25.46 7.10 -36.90
N LEU A 23 25.51 8.36 -36.48
CA LEU A 23 24.76 8.91 -35.36
C LEU A 23 23.44 9.51 -35.86
N ASN A 24 22.32 8.92 -35.44
CA ASN A 24 21.01 9.50 -35.73
C ASN A 24 20.65 10.55 -34.67
N HIS A 25 20.80 11.83 -35.02
CA HIS A 25 20.50 12.94 -34.12
C HIS A 25 19.02 12.99 -33.68
N GLU A 26 18.08 12.53 -34.50
CA GLU A 26 16.67 12.47 -34.12
C GLU A 26 16.40 11.38 -33.08
N ALA A 27 17.02 10.22 -33.26
CA ALA A 27 16.97 9.13 -32.28
C ALA A 27 17.61 9.56 -30.94
N LEU A 28 18.77 10.23 -30.97
CA LEU A 28 19.40 10.78 -29.76
C LEU A 28 18.51 11.82 -29.07
N LYS A 29 17.90 12.72 -29.83
CA LYS A 29 16.94 13.72 -29.29
C LYS A 29 15.71 13.05 -28.70
N ALA A 30 15.22 11.96 -29.30
CA ALA A 30 14.11 11.18 -28.78
C ALA A 30 14.49 10.44 -27.48
N VAL A 31 15.69 9.84 -27.40
CA VAL A 31 16.24 9.24 -26.17
C VAL A 31 16.42 10.28 -25.08
N TRP A 32 16.95 11.47 -25.41
CA TRP A 32 17.10 12.56 -24.45
C TRP A 32 15.75 13.04 -23.92
N ARG A 33 14.77 13.30 -24.81
CA ARG A 33 13.42 13.73 -24.42
C ARG A 33 12.70 12.66 -23.60
N SER A 34 12.85 11.38 -23.95
CA SER A 34 12.26 10.26 -23.20
C SER A 34 12.92 10.10 -21.83
N GLY A 35 14.25 10.26 -21.75
CA GLY A 35 15.02 10.30 -20.51
C GLY A 35 14.57 11.41 -19.59
N PHE A 36 14.46 12.64 -20.08
CA PHE A 36 13.95 13.78 -19.31
C PHE A 36 12.49 13.55 -18.84
N ARG A 37 11.62 13.05 -19.73
CA ARG A 37 10.22 12.71 -19.36
C ARG A 37 10.18 11.61 -18.30
N SER A 38 11.06 10.62 -18.37
CA SER A 38 11.17 9.53 -17.40
C SER A 38 11.66 10.05 -16.05
N ALA A 39 12.69 10.90 -16.04
CA ALA A 39 13.21 11.55 -14.83
C ALA A 39 12.12 12.40 -14.15
N LYS A 40 11.42 13.25 -14.91
CA LYS A 40 10.29 14.05 -14.41
C LYS A 40 9.19 13.16 -13.80
N LYS A 41 8.82 12.06 -14.47
CA LYS A 41 7.85 11.08 -13.95
C LYS A 41 8.37 10.38 -12.69
N ARG A 42 9.66 10.08 -12.60
CA ARG A 42 10.28 9.46 -11.41
C ARG A 42 10.20 10.39 -10.21
N VAL A 43 10.55 11.67 -10.38
CA VAL A 43 10.42 12.68 -9.32
C VAL A 43 8.96 12.81 -8.87
N GLY A 44 8.01 12.90 -9.82
CA GLY A 44 6.58 12.94 -9.49
C GLY A 44 6.10 11.71 -8.72
N ARG A 45 6.55 10.51 -9.09
CA ARG A 45 6.26 9.26 -8.34
C ARG A 45 6.83 9.28 -6.93
N MET A 46 8.08 9.73 -6.75
CA MET A 46 8.69 9.85 -5.42
C MET A 46 7.94 10.85 -4.54
N GLN A 47 7.55 12.00 -5.08
CA GLN A 47 6.73 12.98 -4.36
C GLN A 47 5.37 12.41 -3.97
N ASN A 48 4.71 11.66 -4.87
CA ASN A 48 3.44 11.01 -4.56
C ASN A 48 3.59 9.90 -3.51
N GLN A 49 4.68 9.12 -3.57
CA GLN A 49 4.99 8.12 -2.54
C GLN A 49 5.21 8.77 -1.18
N PHE A 50 5.91 9.90 -1.11
CA PHE A 50 6.07 10.64 0.14
C PHE A 50 4.72 11.17 0.67
N LYS A 51 3.94 11.84 -0.18
CA LYS A 51 2.60 12.34 0.19
C LYS A 51 1.66 11.24 0.66
N ASN A 52 1.62 10.10 -0.04
CA ASN A 52 0.82 8.94 0.36
C ASN A 52 1.39 8.24 1.60
N GLY A 53 2.71 8.29 1.78
CA GLY A 53 3.42 7.75 2.92
C GLY A 53 3.15 8.51 4.21
N THR A 54 2.90 9.82 4.17
CA THR A 54 2.63 10.62 5.38
C THR A 54 1.15 10.85 5.62
N TYR A 55 0.29 10.56 4.64
CA TYR A 55 -1.17 10.68 4.75
C TYR A 55 -1.71 9.87 5.95
N PRO A 56 -2.64 10.42 6.75
CA PRO A 56 -3.37 11.68 6.56
C PRO A 56 -2.67 12.94 7.09
N ALA A 57 -1.47 12.85 7.64
CA ALA A 57 -0.73 14.02 8.09
C ALA A 57 -0.07 14.75 6.90
N THR A 58 -0.22 16.07 6.87
CA THR A 58 0.41 16.93 5.86
C THR A 58 1.80 17.40 6.33
N PRO A 59 2.74 17.70 5.43
CA PRO A 59 4.02 18.33 5.80
C PRO A 59 3.85 19.65 6.57
N THR A 60 2.76 20.39 6.32
CA THR A 60 2.41 21.59 7.09
C THR A 60 2.11 21.29 8.56
N SER A 61 1.58 20.11 8.86
CA SER A 61 1.35 19.69 10.25
C SER A 61 2.65 19.39 11.01
N TRP A 62 3.75 19.08 10.31
CA TRP A 62 5.07 18.97 10.92
C TRP A 62 5.59 20.33 11.37
N LEU A 63 5.46 21.36 10.50
CA LEU A 63 5.83 22.73 10.84
C LEU A 63 5.10 23.20 12.10
N PHE A 64 3.79 22.93 12.20
CA PHE A 64 3.01 23.28 13.39
C PHE A 64 3.51 22.61 14.68
N ILE A 65 3.90 21.34 14.62
CA ILE A 65 4.49 20.64 15.77
C ILE A 65 5.84 21.24 16.12
N ALA A 66 6.70 21.48 15.12
CA ALA A 66 8.01 22.09 15.33
C ALA A 66 7.90 23.49 15.95
N THR A 67 6.98 24.32 15.46
CA THR A 67 6.73 25.65 16.03
C THR A 67 6.23 25.60 17.46
N ILE A 68 5.36 24.64 17.80
CA ILE A 68 4.86 24.48 19.17
C ILE A 68 5.99 24.01 20.10
N VAL A 69 6.78 23.02 19.68
CA VAL A 69 7.90 22.51 20.49
C VAL A 69 8.92 23.62 20.76
N LEU A 70 9.26 24.41 19.74
CA LEU A 70 10.16 25.55 19.89
C LEU A 70 9.56 26.64 20.79
N ALA A 71 8.28 26.98 20.62
CA ALA A 71 7.61 27.99 21.43
C ALA A 71 7.52 27.60 22.91
N LEU A 72 7.18 26.34 23.21
CA LEU A 72 7.14 25.82 24.58
C LEU A 72 8.52 25.88 25.24
N LYS A 73 9.57 25.54 24.49
CA LYS A 73 10.95 25.61 24.97
C LYS A 73 11.43 27.04 25.21
N ILE A 74 11.09 27.98 24.33
CA ILE A 74 11.36 29.42 24.57
C ILE A 74 10.60 29.90 25.82
N GLY A 75 9.40 29.39 26.07
CA GLY A 75 8.63 29.63 27.28
C GLY A 75 9.14 28.93 28.55
N GLY A 76 10.29 28.22 28.49
CA GLY A 76 10.88 27.52 29.62
C GLY A 76 10.17 26.24 30.05
N PHE A 77 9.22 25.75 29.23
CA PHE A 77 8.53 24.48 29.49
C PHE A 77 9.13 23.36 28.66
N ASP A 78 9.35 22.22 29.31
CA ASP A 78 9.99 21.05 28.73
C ASP A 78 8.96 19.97 28.35
N PRO A 79 8.42 19.98 27.11
CA PRO A 79 7.42 19.00 26.68
C PRO A 79 7.98 17.58 26.48
N SER A 80 9.29 17.41 26.61
CA SER A 80 10.01 16.18 26.27
C SER A 80 10.43 15.36 27.49
N PHE A 81 10.11 15.79 28.72
CA PHE A 81 10.54 15.12 29.96
C PHE A 81 12.04 14.75 29.95
N GLY A 82 12.91 15.68 29.55
CA GLY A 82 14.36 15.46 29.45
C GLY A 82 14.87 14.70 28.20
N LEU A 83 13.99 14.23 27.30
CA LEU A 83 14.43 13.52 26.08
C LEU A 83 15.24 14.40 25.12
N ILE A 84 14.96 15.70 25.04
CA ILE A 84 15.72 16.64 24.20
C ILE A 84 17.16 16.76 24.72
N GLU A 85 17.34 16.84 26.04
CA GLU A 85 18.67 16.94 26.67
C GLU A 85 19.48 15.64 26.48
N SER A 86 18.81 14.48 26.55
CA SER A 86 19.45 13.21 26.20
C SER A 86 19.91 13.17 24.74
N GLN A 87 19.12 13.76 23.82
CA GLN A 87 19.48 13.85 22.40
C GLN A 87 20.67 14.80 22.16
N ASP A 88 20.81 15.86 22.94
CA ASP A 88 21.89 16.84 22.80
C ASP A 88 23.27 16.20 22.88
N GLN A 89 23.46 15.20 23.75
CA GLN A 89 24.73 14.47 23.88
C GLN A 89 25.09 13.73 22.58
N TYR A 90 24.11 13.10 21.93
CA TYR A 90 24.32 12.39 20.67
C TYR A 90 24.51 13.36 19.49
N VAL A 91 23.76 14.46 19.47
CA VAL A 91 23.88 15.48 18.41
C VAL A 91 25.21 16.22 18.53
N ALA A 92 25.65 16.56 19.73
CA ALA A 92 26.96 17.18 19.99
C ALA A 92 28.12 16.28 19.54
N ALA A 93 28.01 14.97 19.72
CA ALA A 93 29.01 14.01 19.25
C ALA A 93 29.13 13.98 17.70
N VAL A 94 28.03 14.20 16.98
CA VAL A 94 28.01 14.23 15.50
C VAL A 94 28.41 15.60 14.96
N PHE A 95 28.01 16.69 15.63
CA PHE A 95 28.24 18.08 15.22
C PHE A 95 29.21 18.79 16.17
N THR A 96 30.43 18.28 16.24
CA THR A 96 31.48 18.66 17.21
C THR A 96 31.92 20.13 17.15
N ASN A 97 31.61 20.86 16.08
CA ASN A 97 32.05 22.26 15.87
C ASN A 97 30.92 23.31 15.95
N GLN A 98 29.76 22.96 16.51
CA GLN A 98 28.61 23.86 16.59
C GLN A 98 28.41 24.42 18.00
N SER A 99 27.76 25.59 18.10
CA SER A 99 27.45 26.19 19.39
C SER A 99 26.42 25.33 20.15
N PRO A 100 26.44 25.34 21.50
CA PRO A 100 25.49 24.57 22.30
C PRO A 100 24.04 24.93 21.95
N ALA A 101 23.76 26.21 21.73
CA ALA A 101 22.44 26.69 21.31
C ALA A 101 21.96 26.05 20.00
N ILE A 102 22.84 25.95 18.99
CA ILE A 102 22.51 25.31 17.70
C ILE A 102 22.21 23.82 17.91
N ILE A 103 22.99 23.12 18.73
CA ILE A 103 22.78 21.71 19.06
C ILE A 103 21.41 21.52 19.70
N HIS A 104 21.05 22.35 20.69
CA HIS A 104 19.73 22.30 21.35
C HIS A 104 18.56 22.55 20.38
N TYR A 105 18.69 23.50 19.44
CA TYR A 105 17.66 23.72 18.42
C TYR A 105 17.53 22.54 17.46
N ILE A 106 18.64 21.92 17.05
CA ILE A 106 18.62 20.71 16.21
C ILE A 106 17.90 19.58 16.95
N SER A 107 18.19 19.36 18.23
CA SER A 107 17.50 18.34 19.03
C SER A 107 16.00 18.63 19.17
N CYS A 108 15.59 19.89 19.33
CA CYS A 108 14.17 20.27 19.32
C CYS A 108 13.47 19.90 18.01
N VAL A 109 14.13 20.13 16.86
CA VAL A 109 13.59 19.78 15.53
C VAL A 109 13.54 18.26 15.33
N LEU A 110 14.55 17.53 15.80
CA LEU A 110 14.56 16.07 15.78
C LEU A 110 13.42 15.48 16.63
N TYR A 111 13.23 16.00 17.84
CA TYR A 111 12.12 15.61 18.71
C TYR A 111 10.75 15.91 18.08
N ALA A 112 10.57 17.10 17.50
CA ALA A 112 9.34 17.45 16.77
C ALA A 112 9.07 16.50 15.60
N THR A 113 10.12 16.08 14.89
CA THR A 113 10.04 15.11 13.79
C THR A 113 9.64 13.74 14.30
N TYR A 114 10.20 13.28 15.43
CA TYR A 114 9.80 12.03 16.07
C TYR A 114 8.31 12.04 16.48
N LEU A 115 7.85 13.12 17.13
CA LEU A 115 6.44 13.28 17.50
C LEU A 115 5.52 13.26 16.28
N TRP A 116 5.93 13.88 15.18
CA TRP A 116 5.16 13.88 13.94
C TRP A 116 5.06 12.47 13.33
N PHE A 117 6.14 11.69 13.29
CA PHE A 117 6.10 10.30 12.85
C PHE A 117 5.26 9.42 13.79
N ALA A 118 5.40 9.58 15.11
CA ALA A 118 4.58 8.87 16.09
C ALA A 118 3.09 9.14 15.86
N LYS A 119 2.70 10.41 15.67
CA LYS A 119 1.33 10.80 15.30
C LYS A 119 0.86 10.09 14.03
N ILE A 120 1.68 10.05 12.98
CA ILE A 120 1.33 9.35 11.72
C ILE A 120 1.07 7.87 11.98
N ILE A 121 1.97 7.19 12.70
CA ILE A 121 1.85 5.76 13.02
C ILE A 121 0.56 5.50 13.79
N ILE A 122 0.28 6.31 14.82
CA ILE A 122 -0.94 6.19 15.63
C ILE A 122 -2.19 6.34 14.77
N ILE A 123 -2.28 7.39 13.95
CA ILE A 123 -3.46 7.61 13.09
C ILE A 123 -3.64 6.45 12.10
N LYS A 124 -2.55 5.98 11.47
CA LYS A 124 -2.62 4.87 10.52
C LYS A 124 -3.03 3.57 11.20
N TRP A 125 -2.52 3.30 12.39
CA TRP A 125 -2.90 2.12 13.15
C TRP A 125 -4.37 2.17 13.56
N SER A 126 -4.85 3.33 14.03
CA SER A 126 -6.27 3.57 14.32
C SER A 126 -7.16 3.39 13.09
N LEU A 127 -6.78 3.96 11.94
CA LEU A 127 -7.47 3.77 10.67
C LEU A 127 -7.50 2.29 10.26
N ARG A 128 -6.40 1.56 10.43
CA ARG A 128 -6.33 0.13 10.13
C ARG A 128 -7.32 -0.69 10.96
N VAL A 129 -7.44 -0.37 12.25
CA VAL A 129 -8.41 -1.00 13.15
C VAL A 129 -9.84 -0.64 12.73
N LEU A 130 -10.11 0.62 12.44
CA LEU A 130 -11.43 1.08 12.00
C LEU A 130 -11.86 0.44 10.68
N LEU A 131 -10.97 0.40 9.68
CA LEU A 131 -11.25 -0.15 8.36
C LEU A 131 -11.40 -1.68 8.35
N ARG A 132 -11.09 -2.37 9.45
CA ARG A 132 -11.42 -3.79 9.64
C ARG A 132 -12.92 -4.01 9.86
N TYR A 133 -13.66 -2.99 10.28
CA TYR A 133 -15.10 -3.07 10.48
C TYR A 133 -15.84 -3.10 9.14
N HIS A 134 -16.54 -4.20 8.89
CA HIS A 134 -17.23 -4.48 7.63
C HIS A 134 -18.71 -4.87 7.83
N LYS A 135 -19.22 -4.81 9.08
CA LYS A 135 -20.61 -5.18 9.37
C LYS A 135 -21.63 -4.26 8.70
N TRP A 136 -21.25 -3.01 8.44
CA TRP A 136 -22.08 -2.03 7.73
C TRP A 136 -22.52 -2.53 6.34
N MET A 137 -21.74 -3.41 5.69
CA MET A 137 -22.09 -3.97 4.37
C MET A 137 -23.24 -4.98 4.42
N TYR A 138 -23.45 -5.62 5.59
CA TYR A 138 -24.50 -6.62 5.77
C TYR A 138 -25.72 -6.05 6.50
N GLU A 139 -25.73 -4.76 6.81
CA GLU A 139 -26.93 -4.09 7.32
C GLU A 139 -28.00 -4.08 6.22
N ALA A 140 -29.24 -4.41 6.58
CA ALA A 140 -30.37 -4.31 5.67
C ALA A 140 -30.52 -2.85 5.19
N ARG A 141 -31.02 -2.66 3.96
CA ARG A 141 -31.24 -1.32 3.40
C ARG A 141 -32.28 -0.58 4.27
N GLY A 142 -31.86 0.51 4.93
CA GLY A 142 -32.66 1.25 5.90
C GLY A 142 -31.86 2.35 6.60
N PRO A 143 -32.38 2.91 7.72
CA PRO A 143 -31.63 3.90 8.50
C PRO A 143 -30.37 3.26 9.10
N MET A 144 -29.21 3.93 8.91
CA MET A 144 -27.93 3.43 9.39
C MET A 144 -27.93 3.22 10.91
N SER A 145 -27.34 2.10 11.36
CA SER A 145 -27.11 1.84 12.78
C SER A 145 -26.27 2.93 13.44
N LEU A 146 -26.53 3.24 14.72
CA LEU A 146 -25.72 4.20 15.48
C LEU A 146 -24.24 3.82 15.48
N LYS A 147 -23.92 2.51 15.54
CA LYS A 147 -22.55 2.00 15.47
C LYS A 147 -21.86 2.39 14.16
N THR A 148 -22.57 2.24 13.05
CA THR A 148 -22.09 2.60 11.71
C THR A 148 -21.97 4.12 11.55
N LYS A 149 -22.90 4.90 12.11
CA LYS A 149 -22.78 6.37 12.14
C LYS A 149 -21.54 6.84 12.90
N ILE A 150 -21.31 6.32 14.11
CA ILE A 150 -20.12 6.63 14.92
C ILE A 150 -18.85 6.22 14.15
N TRP A 151 -18.83 5.02 13.58
CA TRP A 151 -17.70 4.55 12.79
C TRP A 151 -17.39 5.47 11.60
N ILE A 152 -18.39 5.87 10.81
CA ILE A 152 -18.22 6.83 9.68
C ILE A 152 -17.65 8.15 10.19
N MET A 153 -18.18 8.69 11.28
CA MET A 153 -17.71 9.95 11.85
C MET A 153 -16.24 9.86 12.26
N THR A 154 -15.86 8.80 12.98
CA THR A 154 -14.48 8.57 13.40
C THR A 154 -13.53 8.40 12.20
N VAL A 155 -13.93 7.63 11.18
CA VAL A 155 -13.14 7.46 9.96
C VAL A 155 -12.98 8.79 9.22
N LYS A 156 -14.00 9.64 9.17
CA LYS A 156 -13.90 10.97 8.53
C LYS A 156 -12.97 11.91 9.29
N ILE A 157 -12.98 11.87 10.62
CA ILE A 157 -12.11 12.70 11.46
C ILE A 157 -10.63 12.29 11.27
N LEU A 158 -10.36 10.99 11.34
CA LEU A 158 -8.99 10.46 11.24
C LEU A 158 -8.48 10.40 9.79
N GLY A 159 -9.37 10.20 8.82
CA GLY A 159 -9.02 10.04 7.41
C GLY A 159 -8.54 11.32 6.73
N GLY A 160 -8.74 12.49 7.33
CA GLY A 160 -8.31 13.77 6.75
C GLY A 160 -9.17 14.23 5.57
N ARG A 161 -8.80 15.39 5.01
CA ARG A 161 -9.55 16.05 3.91
C ARG A 161 -8.86 15.81 2.57
N LYS A 162 -9.64 15.59 1.50
CA LYS A 162 -9.18 15.45 0.11
C LYS A 162 -8.12 14.34 -0.10
N PRO A 163 -8.49 13.05 0.02
CA PRO A 163 -7.57 11.95 -0.28
C PRO A 163 -7.09 12.00 -1.73
N LEU A 164 -5.80 11.72 -1.96
CA LEU A 164 -5.25 11.47 -3.29
C LEU A 164 -5.41 9.99 -3.65
N LEU A 165 -5.16 9.66 -4.92
CA LEU A 165 -5.09 8.28 -5.38
C LEU A 165 -4.01 7.52 -4.57
N MET A 166 -4.41 6.38 -3.97
CA MET A 166 -3.60 5.51 -3.09
C MET A 166 -3.22 6.09 -1.71
N SER A 167 -3.82 7.19 -1.25
CA SER A 167 -3.48 7.77 0.06
C SER A 167 -3.75 6.84 1.25
N TYR A 168 -4.76 5.97 1.16
CA TYR A 168 -5.09 5.02 2.23
C TYR A 168 -4.32 3.70 2.16
N GLN A 169 -3.49 3.47 1.14
CA GLN A 169 -2.89 2.16 0.87
C GLN A 169 -2.12 1.60 2.08
N PHE A 170 -1.42 2.46 2.81
CA PHE A 170 -0.65 2.08 4.01
C PHE A 170 -1.51 1.93 5.28
N SER A 171 -2.73 2.46 5.25
CA SER A 171 -3.71 2.42 6.35
C SER A 171 -4.67 1.23 6.24
N LEU A 172 -4.69 0.53 5.10
CA LEU A 172 -5.55 -0.63 4.90
C LEU A 172 -5.12 -1.80 5.82
N PRO A 173 -6.08 -2.59 6.33
CA PRO A 173 -5.79 -3.84 7.01
C PRO A 173 -5.26 -4.88 6.02
N LYS A 174 -4.30 -5.69 6.47
CA LYS A 174 -3.88 -6.89 5.73
C LYS A 174 -5.04 -7.89 5.69
N LEU A 175 -5.11 -8.67 4.61
CA LEU A 175 -6.04 -9.79 4.52
C LEU A 175 -5.71 -10.83 5.60
N PHE A 176 -6.70 -11.19 6.42
CA PHE A 176 -6.52 -12.17 7.49
C PHE A 176 -6.61 -13.60 6.95
N VAL A 177 -5.90 -14.53 7.60
CA VAL A 177 -6.02 -15.96 7.31
C VAL A 177 -7.14 -16.54 8.18
N PRO A 178 -8.22 -17.10 7.60
CA PRO A 178 -9.32 -17.69 8.37
C PRO A 178 -8.88 -18.97 9.07
N SER A 179 -9.59 -19.36 10.14
CA SER A 179 -9.29 -20.63 10.81
C SER A 179 -9.69 -21.82 9.92
N VAL A 180 -8.94 -22.92 10.04
CA VAL A 180 -9.23 -24.16 9.30
C VAL A 180 -10.62 -24.67 9.64
N LYS A 181 -10.98 -24.69 10.93
CA LYS A 181 -12.30 -25.13 11.42
C LYS A 181 -13.45 -24.33 10.81
N GLU A 182 -13.35 -23.00 10.81
CA GLU A 182 -14.39 -22.15 10.22
C GLU A 182 -14.49 -22.36 8.71
N THR A 183 -13.35 -22.49 8.04
CA THR A 183 -13.29 -22.74 6.59
C THR A 183 -13.90 -24.09 6.22
N VAL A 184 -13.57 -25.15 6.94
CA VAL A 184 -14.12 -26.50 6.77
C VAL A 184 -15.64 -26.51 7.01
N ASN A 185 -16.11 -25.86 8.07
CA ASN A 185 -17.54 -25.78 8.36
C ASN A 185 -18.32 -25.06 7.24
N LYS A 186 -17.77 -23.95 6.72
CA LYS A 186 -18.37 -23.23 5.59
C LYS A 186 -18.33 -24.07 4.31
N TYR A 187 -17.23 -24.78 4.07
CA TYR A 187 -17.09 -25.70 2.95
C TYR A 187 -18.16 -26.80 2.98
N LEU A 188 -18.30 -27.53 4.10
CA LEU A 188 -19.30 -28.58 4.25
C LEU A 188 -20.72 -28.05 4.05
N ARG A 189 -21.05 -26.88 4.62
CA ARG A 189 -22.33 -26.21 4.36
C ARG A 189 -22.57 -25.90 2.87
N SER A 190 -21.54 -25.48 2.15
CA SER A 190 -21.66 -25.11 0.74
C SER A 190 -21.82 -26.31 -0.19
N VAL A 191 -21.20 -27.46 0.12
CA VAL A 191 -21.26 -28.66 -0.73
C VAL A 191 -22.44 -29.57 -0.41
N LYS A 192 -23.02 -29.47 0.80
CA LYS A 192 -24.18 -30.27 1.21
C LYS A 192 -25.33 -30.30 0.19
N PRO A 193 -25.81 -29.17 -0.36
CA PRO A 193 -26.90 -29.20 -1.34
C PRO A 193 -26.50 -29.76 -2.72
N LEU A 194 -25.21 -29.99 -2.97
CA LEU A 194 -24.67 -30.45 -4.25
C LEU A 194 -24.33 -31.95 -4.25
N MET A 195 -24.48 -32.63 -3.12
CA MET A 195 -24.02 -33.99 -2.90
C MET A 195 -25.12 -34.87 -2.30
N GLU A 196 -25.15 -36.13 -2.72
CA GLU A 196 -25.91 -37.19 -2.05
C GLU A 196 -25.37 -37.45 -0.64
N ASP A 197 -26.22 -37.94 0.26
CA ASP A 197 -25.89 -38.12 1.67
C ASP A 197 -24.67 -39.02 1.91
N GLU A 198 -24.53 -40.10 1.15
CA GLU A 198 -23.38 -41.02 1.27
C GLU A 198 -22.05 -40.32 0.94
N LYS A 199 -22.02 -39.54 -0.15
CA LYS A 199 -20.85 -38.75 -0.56
C LYS A 199 -20.56 -37.66 0.47
N TYR A 200 -21.60 -37.02 1.01
CA TYR A 200 -21.47 -36.00 2.04
C TYR A 200 -20.84 -36.56 3.32
N GLN A 201 -21.27 -37.73 3.81
CA GLN A 201 -20.68 -38.39 4.98
C GLN A 201 -19.19 -38.70 4.78
N ARG A 202 -18.83 -39.19 3.58
CA ARG A 202 -17.42 -39.40 3.22
C ARG A 202 -16.63 -38.09 3.26
N MET A 203 -17.18 -37.02 2.70
CA MET A 203 -16.54 -35.70 2.68
C MET A 203 -16.38 -35.10 4.08
N GLU A 204 -17.36 -35.31 4.97
CA GLU A 204 -17.28 -34.89 6.37
C GLU A 204 -16.10 -35.57 7.09
N LYS A 205 -15.94 -36.90 6.91
CA LYS A 205 -14.80 -37.65 7.46
C LYS A 205 -13.47 -37.12 6.95
N LEU A 206 -13.32 -36.97 5.64
CA LEU A 206 -12.09 -36.44 5.02
C LEU A 206 -11.77 -35.02 5.50
N SER A 207 -12.79 -34.18 5.63
CA SER A 207 -12.64 -32.81 6.11
C SER A 207 -12.17 -32.76 7.56
N LYS A 208 -12.64 -33.69 8.40
CA LYS A 208 -12.19 -33.85 9.77
C LYS A 208 -10.73 -34.30 9.84
N GLU A 209 -10.36 -35.31 9.06
CA GLU A 209 -8.97 -35.79 8.95
C GLU A 209 -8.02 -34.66 8.48
N PHE A 210 -8.44 -33.88 7.48
CA PHE A 210 -7.68 -32.70 7.04
C PHE A 210 -7.54 -31.66 8.15
N GLN A 211 -8.63 -31.33 8.84
CA GLN A 211 -8.62 -30.35 9.94
C GLN A 211 -7.71 -30.78 11.09
N GLU A 212 -7.65 -32.08 11.40
CA GLU A 212 -6.85 -32.61 12.50
C GLU A 212 -5.38 -32.82 12.13
N GLY A 213 -5.10 -33.15 10.86
CA GLY A 213 -3.77 -33.40 10.30
C GLY A 213 -3.20 -32.24 9.48
N ALA A 214 -3.14 -32.42 8.16
CA ALA A 214 -2.40 -31.56 7.24
C ALA A 214 -2.86 -30.10 7.23
N GLY A 215 -4.15 -29.84 7.44
CA GLY A 215 -4.73 -28.50 7.46
C GLY A 215 -4.09 -27.58 8.51
N LYS A 216 -3.73 -28.11 9.69
CA LYS A 216 -3.01 -27.33 10.71
C LYS A 216 -1.63 -26.89 10.22
N LYS A 217 -0.91 -27.78 9.54
CA LYS A 217 0.42 -27.50 8.98
C LYS A 217 0.35 -26.43 7.90
N PHE A 218 -0.58 -26.56 6.95
CA PHE A 218 -0.75 -25.57 5.89
C PHE A 218 -1.21 -24.21 6.42
N ASN A 219 -2.12 -24.18 7.39
CA ASN A 219 -2.56 -22.93 7.99
C ASN A 219 -1.41 -22.19 8.71
N ARG A 220 -0.47 -22.90 9.34
CA ARG A 220 0.74 -22.30 9.91
C ARG A 220 1.60 -21.62 8.83
N TYR A 221 1.79 -22.27 7.69
CA TYR A 221 2.52 -21.67 6.55
C TYR A 221 1.80 -20.45 5.98
N LEU A 222 0.47 -20.49 5.87
CA LEU A 222 -0.31 -19.33 5.42
C LEU A 222 -0.19 -18.15 6.40
N VAL A 223 -0.27 -18.41 7.70
CA VAL A 223 -0.06 -17.37 8.73
C VAL A 223 1.34 -16.79 8.62
N LEU A 224 2.37 -17.62 8.47
CA LEU A 224 3.74 -17.15 8.29
C LEU A 224 3.87 -16.27 7.04
N LYS A 225 3.32 -16.70 5.89
CA LYS A 225 3.31 -15.90 4.65
C LYS A 225 2.61 -14.55 4.85
N SER A 226 1.52 -14.52 5.63
CA SER A 226 0.75 -13.29 5.87
C SER A 226 1.53 -12.19 6.61
N TRP A 227 2.58 -12.56 7.34
CA TRP A 227 3.42 -11.58 8.05
C TRP A 227 4.26 -10.75 7.08
N TRP A 228 4.81 -11.41 6.06
CA TRP A 228 5.74 -10.79 5.10
C TRP A 228 5.04 -10.24 3.87
N ALA A 229 3.95 -10.89 3.43
CA ALA A 229 3.18 -10.42 2.28
C ALA A 229 2.30 -9.21 2.62
N THR A 230 2.05 -8.36 1.64
CA THR A 230 1.03 -7.29 1.68
C THR A 230 -0.38 -7.91 1.64
N ASN A 231 -0.55 -8.93 0.80
CA ASN A 231 -1.69 -9.83 0.73
C ASN A 231 -1.16 -11.25 0.49
N TYR A 232 -1.54 -12.21 1.33
CA TYR A 232 -0.99 -13.56 1.24
C TYR A 232 -1.52 -14.38 0.04
N VAL A 233 -2.56 -13.91 -0.65
CA VAL A 233 -3.24 -14.62 -1.74
C VAL A 233 -2.91 -14.06 -3.12
N SER A 234 -2.61 -12.76 -3.22
CA SER A 234 -2.53 -12.04 -4.51
C SER A 234 -1.65 -12.72 -5.55
N ASP A 235 -0.42 -13.09 -5.18
CA ASP A 235 0.57 -13.68 -6.06
C ASP A 235 0.09 -15.03 -6.62
N TRP A 236 -0.42 -15.91 -5.74
CA TRP A 236 -0.98 -17.20 -6.15
C TRP A 236 -2.26 -17.06 -6.96
N TRP A 237 -3.10 -16.08 -6.63
CA TRP A 237 -4.33 -15.82 -7.36
C TRP A 237 -4.02 -15.37 -8.79
N GLU A 238 -3.09 -14.44 -8.97
CA GLU A 238 -2.66 -13.97 -10.29
C GLU A 238 -2.06 -15.10 -11.12
N ASP A 239 -1.09 -15.83 -10.56
CA ASP A 239 -0.41 -16.91 -11.26
C ASP A 239 -1.34 -18.07 -11.61
N TYR A 240 -2.12 -18.56 -10.65
CA TYR A 240 -2.92 -19.78 -10.83
C TYR A 240 -4.21 -19.52 -11.62
N VAL A 241 -4.92 -18.42 -11.34
CA VAL A 241 -6.22 -18.16 -11.96
C VAL A 241 -6.08 -17.59 -13.37
N TYR A 242 -5.05 -16.77 -13.62
CA TYR A 242 -4.92 -16.05 -14.88
C TYR A 242 -3.72 -16.50 -15.70
N LEU A 243 -2.52 -16.51 -15.12
CA LEU A 243 -1.30 -16.70 -15.93
C LEU A 243 -1.01 -18.16 -16.31
N SER A 244 -1.50 -19.12 -15.52
CA SER A 244 -1.31 -20.55 -15.77
C SER A 244 -2.34 -21.15 -16.74
N GLY A 245 -3.45 -20.45 -16.98
CA GLY A 245 -4.51 -20.89 -17.88
C GLY A 245 -4.04 -20.94 -19.33
N ARG A 246 -4.31 -22.05 -20.03
CA ARG A 246 -3.98 -22.24 -21.45
C ARG A 246 -5.17 -21.99 -22.39
N SER A 247 -6.35 -21.73 -21.85
CA SER A 247 -7.54 -21.46 -22.64
C SER A 247 -7.48 -20.06 -23.28
N PRO A 248 -8.16 -19.84 -24.43
CA PRO A 248 -8.20 -18.53 -25.05
C PRO A 248 -8.76 -17.45 -24.12
N ILE A 249 -8.01 -16.35 -23.93
CA ILE A 249 -8.35 -15.28 -22.98
C ILE A 249 -9.60 -14.49 -23.37
N MET A 250 -9.86 -14.35 -24.68
CA MET A 250 -10.89 -13.45 -25.21
C MET A 250 -12.31 -13.84 -24.80
N VAL A 251 -12.57 -15.14 -24.65
CA VAL A 251 -13.90 -15.68 -24.32
C VAL A 251 -13.96 -16.07 -22.85
N ASN A 252 -12.89 -16.63 -22.30
CA ASN A 252 -12.93 -17.31 -21.00
C ASN A 252 -12.54 -16.41 -19.81
N SER A 253 -11.93 -15.25 -20.05
CA SER A 253 -11.37 -14.42 -18.97
C SER A 253 -11.68 -12.93 -19.13
N ASN A 254 -11.65 -12.42 -20.35
CA ASN A 254 -11.92 -11.01 -20.61
C ASN A 254 -13.42 -10.70 -20.41
N PHE A 255 -13.71 -9.65 -19.64
CA PHE A 255 -15.05 -9.10 -19.50
C PHE A 255 -15.22 -7.89 -20.42
N TYR A 256 -16.42 -7.72 -20.98
CA TYR A 256 -16.81 -6.50 -21.67
C TYR A 256 -18.12 -5.97 -21.08
N ALA A 257 -18.25 -4.65 -21.02
CA ALA A 257 -19.47 -3.98 -20.63
C ALA A 257 -19.98 -3.18 -21.82
N ILE A 258 -21.23 -3.42 -22.21
CA ILE A 258 -21.91 -2.59 -23.20
C ILE A 258 -22.63 -1.50 -22.41
N VAL A 259 -22.22 -0.25 -22.63
CA VAL A 259 -22.97 0.90 -22.10
C VAL A 259 -24.14 1.12 -23.04
N SER A 260 -25.34 0.70 -22.63
CA SER A 260 -26.56 1.10 -23.32
C SER A 260 -26.71 2.61 -23.18
N VAL A 261 -26.38 3.35 -24.24
CA VAL A 261 -26.80 4.75 -24.38
C VAL A 261 -28.28 4.71 -24.75
N THR A 262 -29.13 4.41 -23.77
CA THR A 262 -30.54 4.73 -23.88
C THR A 262 -30.60 6.24 -23.83
N VAL A 263 -30.69 6.86 -25.01
CA VAL A 263 -30.93 8.30 -25.15
C VAL A 263 -32.15 8.62 -24.30
N CYS A 264 -31.96 9.28 -23.15
CA CYS A 264 -33.05 10.00 -22.52
C CYS A 264 -33.54 10.98 -23.57
N LYS A 265 -34.71 10.70 -24.16
CA LYS A 265 -35.47 11.72 -24.87
C LYS A 265 -35.76 12.79 -23.83
N VAL A 266 -35.06 13.91 -23.95
CA VAL A 266 -35.35 15.18 -23.27
C VAL A 266 -36.74 15.64 -23.70
#